data_AF-A0AAP6SFB7-F1
#
_entry.id   AF-A0AAP6SFB7-F1
#
_cell.length_a   1.000
_cell.length_b   1.000
_cell.length_c   1.000
_cell.angle_alpha   90.00
_cell.angle_beta   90.00
_cell.angle_gamma   90.00
#
_symmetry.space_group_name_H-M   'P 1'
#
loop_
_entity.id
_entity.type
_entity.pdbx_description
1 polymer ?
#
loop_
_entity_poly.entity_id
_entity_poly.type
_entity_poly.pdbx_seq_one_letter_code
_entity_poly.pdbx_strand_id
1 'polypeptide(L)'
;MDQIHRDLLKKFHTLCTVLGLDDEAKRAILESWGVESSRDLTQHQLIDICAKLSEQVDEKQGTARLDKLRKQVIAAIGGWLRETKQQSNISIIKGIAMRASGYNDFNKIPRERLRNLIATFNNKVKDARAVDALTDALLMQHYAAGGEIDPTLN
;
A
#
# COMPACT_ATOMS: atom_id res chain seq x y z
N MET A 1 3.76 40.48 15.09
CA MET A 1 3.96 39.02 14.93
C MET A 1 5.42 38.70 15.08
N ASP A 2 5.76 37.83 16.01
CA ASP A 2 7.12 37.26 16.14
C ASP A 2 7.38 36.18 15.07
N GLN A 3 8.61 35.66 15.06
CA GLN A 3 9.03 34.62 14.09
C GLN A 3 8.27 33.30 14.30
N ILE A 4 8.01 32.93 15.55
CA ILE A 4 7.38 31.65 15.91
C ILE A 4 5.94 31.61 15.37
N HIS A 5 5.19 32.68 15.56
CA HIS A 5 3.84 32.81 15.05
C HIS A 5 3.79 32.71 13.52
N ARG A 6 4.72 33.38 12.81
CA ARG A 6 4.79 33.30 11.34
C ARG A 6 5.07 31.88 10.85
N ASP A 7 5.95 31.16 11.53
CA ASP A 7 6.30 29.80 11.13
C ASP A 7 5.17 28.81 11.42
N LEU A 8 4.43 29.00 12.51
CA LEU A 8 3.20 28.26 12.78
C LEU A 8 2.11 28.54 11.74
N LEU A 9 1.94 29.80 11.32
CA LEU A 9 0.99 30.16 10.28
C LEU A 9 1.32 29.51 8.93
N LYS A 10 2.61 29.48 8.55
CA LYS A 10 3.07 28.72 7.37
C LYS A 10 2.75 27.25 7.50
N LYS A 11 3.05 26.64 8.66
CA LYS A 11 2.75 25.23 8.94
C LYS A 11 1.26 24.92 8.77
N PHE A 12 0.38 25.78 9.31
CA PHE A 12 -1.06 25.66 9.15
C PHE A 12 -1.46 25.59 7.66
N HIS A 13 -1.02 26.55 6.85
CA HIS A 13 -1.36 26.58 5.42
C HIS A 13 -0.80 25.36 4.67
N THR A 14 0.43 24.94 4.97
CA THR A 14 1.01 23.72 4.39
C THR A 14 0.16 22.49 4.72
N LEU A 15 -0.27 22.33 5.97
CA LEU A 15 -1.10 21.19 6.39
C LEU A 15 -2.47 21.21 5.68
N CYS A 16 -3.10 22.38 5.56
CA CYS A 16 -4.34 22.53 4.80
C CYS A 16 -4.17 22.10 3.33
N THR A 17 -3.06 22.48 2.68
CA THR A 17 -2.75 22.05 1.31
C THR A 17 -2.53 20.54 1.22
N VAL A 18 -1.80 19.92 2.16
CA VAL A 18 -1.56 18.46 2.18
C VAL A 18 -2.86 17.67 2.39
N LEU A 19 -3.74 18.18 3.25
CA LEU A 19 -5.06 17.60 3.46
C LEU A 19 -6.00 17.82 2.27
N GLY A 20 -5.71 18.79 1.40
CA GLY A 20 -6.54 19.13 0.25
C GLY A 20 -7.79 19.92 0.66
N LEU A 21 -7.70 20.70 1.74
CA LEU A 21 -8.80 21.52 2.23
C LEU A 21 -9.02 22.69 1.26
N ASP A 22 -10.26 22.82 0.81
CA ASP A 22 -10.72 23.98 0.06
C ASP A 22 -10.93 25.18 1.00
N ASP A 23 -11.27 26.33 0.41
CA ASP A 23 -11.39 27.57 1.18
C ASP A 23 -12.61 27.55 2.12
N GLU A 24 -13.64 26.78 1.79
CA GLU A 24 -14.80 26.59 2.65
C GLU A 24 -14.45 25.76 3.89
N ALA A 25 -13.77 24.62 3.72
CA ALA A 25 -13.30 23.81 4.84
C ALA A 25 -12.32 24.57 5.73
N LYS A 26 -11.43 25.40 5.15
CA LYS A 26 -10.55 26.28 5.93
C LYS A 26 -11.35 27.29 6.75
N ARG A 27 -12.38 27.92 6.16
CA ARG A 27 -13.23 28.87 6.86
C ARG A 27 -13.98 28.21 8.02
N ALA A 28 -14.56 27.03 7.79
CA ALA A 28 -15.22 26.25 8.84
C ALA A 28 -14.27 25.92 10.01
N ILE A 29 -12.99 25.60 9.73
CA ILE A 29 -11.98 25.43 10.77
C ILE A 29 -11.79 26.74 11.53
N LEU A 30 -11.58 27.87 10.86
CA LEU A 30 -11.37 29.17 11.52
C LEU A 30 -12.57 29.60 12.38
N GLU A 31 -13.78 29.42 11.88
CA GLU A 31 -15.03 29.70 12.59
C GLU A 31 -15.16 28.85 13.87
N SER A 32 -14.73 27.58 13.84
CA SER A 32 -14.75 26.72 15.04
C SER A 32 -13.85 27.23 16.18
N TRP A 33 -12.90 28.11 15.87
CA TRP A 33 -12.03 28.79 16.85
C TRP A 33 -12.43 30.25 17.08
N GLY A 34 -13.56 30.70 16.51
CA GLY A 34 -14.12 32.03 16.69
C GLY A 34 -13.35 33.14 15.95
N VAL A 35 -12.62 32.81 14.88
CA VAL A 35 -11.83 33.78 14.11
C VAL A 35 -12.20 33.77 12.63
N GLU A 36 -12.08 34.93 11.97
CA GLU A 36 -12.36 35.06 10.52
C GLU A 36 -11.09 34.87 9.68
N SER A 37 -9.93 35.24 10.21
CA SER A 37 -8.63 35.06 9.54
C SER A 37 -7.72 34.11 10.31
N SER A 38 -6.93 33.32 9.58
CA SER A 38 -5.83 32.56 10.18
C SER A 38 -4.79 33.45 10.86
N ARG A 39 -4.73 34.75 10.51
CA ARG A 39 -3.86 35.75 11.14
C ARG A 39 -4.35 36.19 12.53
N ASP A 40 -5.62 35.94 12.85
CA ASP A 40 -6.23 36.29 14.12
C ASP A 40 -6.09 35.16 15.16
N LEU A 41 -5.63 33.98 14.72
CA LEU A 41 -5.33 32.87 15.61
C LEU A 41 -4.16 33.24 16.53
N THR A 42 -4.34 33.04 17.83
CA THR A 42 -3.24 33.15 18.79
C THR A 42 -2.19 32.04 18.55
N GLN A 43 -0.98 32.24 19.07
CA GLN A 43 0.08 31.23 18.98
C GLN A 43 -0.35 29.88 19.56
N HIS A 44 -1.10 29.88 20.66
CA HIS A 44 -1.60 28.65 21.28
C HIS A 44 -2.62 27.92 20.40
N GLN A 45 -3.59 28.67 19.83
CA GLN A 45 -4.55 28.10 18.87
C GLN A 45 -3.87 27.54 17.63
N LEU A 46 -2.85 28.23 17.10
CA LEU A 46 -2.06 27.74 15.97
C LEU A 46 -1.33 26.43 16.28
N ILE A 47 -0.77 26.29 17.49
CA ILE A 47 -0.12 25.05 17.93
C ILE A 47 -1.14 23.90 17.94
N ASP A 48 -2.30 24.10 18.56
CA ASP A 48 -3.32 23.07 18.71
C ASP A 48 -3.94 22.66 17.38
N ILE A 49 -4.26 23.64 16.52
CA ILE A 49 -4.74 23.37 15.15
C ILE A 49 -3.69 22.61 14.36
N CYS A 50 -2.44 23.06 14.38
CA CYS A 50 -1.37 22.37 13.64
C CYS A 50 -1.18 20.95 14.15
N ALA A 51 -1.33 20.69 15.44
CA ALA A 51 -1.25 19.34 16.00
C ALA A 51 -2.38 18.44 15.46
N LYS A 52 -3.64 18.90 15.54
CA LYS A 52 -4.80 18.17 15.03
C LYS A 52 -4.73 17.91 13.52
N LEU A 53 -4.33 18.91 12.74
CA LEU A 53 -4.15 18.73 11.29
C LEU A 53 -2.98 17.80 10.96
N SER A 54 -1.90 17.81 11.75
CA SER A 54 -0.79 16.87 11.55
C SER A 54 -1.23 15.43 11.78
N GLU A 55 -2.03 15.16 12.82
CA GLU A 55 -2.61 13.84 13.10
C GLU A 55 -3.47 13.35 11.92
N GLN A 56 -4.33 14.20 11.38
CA GLN A 56 -5.13 13.87 10.19
C GLN A 56 -4.26 13.57 8.96
N VAL A 57 -3.14 14.30 8.78
CA VAL A 57 -2.19 14.01 7.71
C VAL A 57 -1.57 12.63 7.90
N ASP A 58 -1.16 12.29 9.13
CA ASP A 58 -0.57 10.99 9.44
C ASP A 58 -1.55 9.84 9.18
N GLU A 59 -2.82 10.01 9.54
CA GLU A 59 -3.90 9.06 9.22
C GLU A 59 -4.12 8.91 7.72
N LYS A 60 -4.22 10.02 6.98
CA LYS A 60 -4.37 10.03 5.51
C LYS A 60 -3.19 9.36 4.81
N GLN A 61 -1.96 9.63 5.27
CA GLN A 61 -0.77 8.98 4.72
C GLN A 61 -0.72 7.49 5.10
N GLY A 62 -1.10 7.13 6.33
CA GLY A 62 -1.19 5.75 6.78
C GLY A 62 -2.15 4.93 5.94
N THR A 63 -3.35 5.45 5.70
CA THR A 63 -4.37 4.83 4.84
C THR A 63 -3.91 4.72 3.38
N ALA A 64 -3.29 5.75 2.81
CA ALA A 64 -2.71 5.71 1.46
C ALA A 64 -1.60 4.66 1.32
N ARG A 65 -0.73 4.53 2.33
CA ARG A 65 0.31 3.50 2.38
C ARG A 65 -0.29 2.09 2.46
N LEU A 66 -1.39 1.91 3.20
CA LEU A 66 -2.12 0.65 3.25
C LEU A 66 -2.79 0.30 1.92
N ASP A 67 -3.41 1.27 1.25
CA ASP A 67 -4.02 1.06 -0.08
C ASP A 67 -2.97 0.63 -1.12
N LYS A 68 -1.78 1.24 -1.09
CA LYS A 68 -0.64 0.81 -1.90
C LYS A 68 -0.28 -0.66 -1.65
N LEU A 69 -0.18 -1.07 -0.38
CA LEU A 69 0.12 -2.46 -0.02
C LEU A 69 -0.99 -3.41 -0.49
N ARG A 70 -2.26 -3.03 -0.38
CA ARG A 70 -3.39 -3.82 -0.89
C ARG A 70 -3.30 -4.04 -2.40
N LYS A 71 -2.98 -3.00 -3.17
CA LYS A 71 -2.74 -3.11 -4.62
C LYS A 71 -1.55 -4.03 -4.94
N GLN A 72 -0.48 -3.95 -4.15
CA GLN A 72 0.68 -4.83 -4.31
C GLN A 72 0.36 -6.30 -3.99
N VAL A 73 -0.45 -6.59 -2.97
CA VAL A 73 -0.93 -7.96 -2.69
C VAL A 73 -1.71 -8.49 -3.88
N ILE A 74 -2.59 -7.67 -4.47
CA ILE A 74 -3.37 -8.07 -5.65
C ILE A 74 -2.44 -8.44 -6.81
N ALA A 75 -1.42 -7.61 -7.07
CA ALA A 75 -0.43 -7.87 -8.11
C ALA A 75 0.40 -9.13 -7.84
N ALA A 76 0.87 -9.33 -6.61
CA ALA A 76 1.68 -10.48 -6.23
C ALA A 76 0.93 -11.81 -6.39
N ILE A 77 -0.31 -11.89 -5.89
CA ILE A 77 -1.15 -13.08 -6.03
C ILE A 77 -1.56 -13.28 -7.50
N GLY A 78 -1.92 -12.22 -8.22
CA GLY A 78 -2.24 -12.31 -9.64
C GLY A 78 -1.06 -12.80 -10.49
N GLY A 79 0.18 -12.39 -10.13
CA GLY A 79 1.41 -12.90 -10.73
C GLY A 79 1.56 -14.40 -10.52
N TRP A 80 1.34 -14.88 -9.29
CA TRP A 80 1.38 -16.31 -8.97
C TRP A 80 0.33 -17.14 -9.73
N LEU A 81 -0.90 -16.65 -9.83
CA LEU A 81 -1.96 -17.33 -10.59
C LEU A 81 -1.60 -17.43 -12.08
N ARG A 82 -0.99 -16.39 -12.64
CA ARG A 82 -0.53 -16.40 -14.04
C ARG A 82 0.60 -17.41 -14.25
N GLU A 83 1.56 -17.44 -13.34
CA GLU A 83 2.69 -18.38 -13.39
C GLU A 83 2.20 -19.84 -13.38
N THR A 84 1.22 -20.11 -12.52
CA THR A 84 0.61 -21.44 -12.38
C THR A 84 -0.49 -21.74 -13.41
N LYS A 85 -0.67 -20.87 -14.42
CA LYS A 85 -1.69 -20.99 -15.50
C LYS A 85 -3.12 -21.12 -14.96
N GLN A 86 -3.41 -20.55 -13.80
CA GLN A 86 -4.72 -20.55 -13.16
C GLN A 86 -5.55 -19.33 -13.57
N GLN A 87 -6.88 -19.46 -13.49
CA GLN A 87 -7.78 -18.32 -13.70
C GLN A 87 -7.55 -17.25 -12.63
N SER A 88 -7.49 -15.99 -13.05
CA SER A 88 -7.23 -14.84 -12.18
C SER A 88 -8.30 -13.77 -12.36
N ASN A 89 -9.10 -13.54 -11.30
CA ASN A 89 -9.97 -12.38 -11.17
C ASN A 89 -9.83 -11.76 -9.78
N ILE A 90 -10.32 -10.53 -9.61
CA ILE A 90 -10.14 -9.76 -8.37
C ILE A 90 -10.77 -10.45 -7.14
N SER A 91 -11.91 -11.13 -7.31
CA SER A 91 -12.60 -11.83 -6.23
C SER A 91 -11.82 -13.06 -5.77
N ILE A 92 -11.26 -13.84 -6.70
CA ILE A 92 -10.39 -14.99 -6.41
C ILE A 92 -9.13 -14.51 -5.67
N ILE A 93 -8.49 -13.46 -6.17
CA ILE A 93 -7.27 -12.91 -5.56
C ILE A 93 -7.53 -12.47 -4.12
N LYS A 94 -8.60 -11.69 -3.89
CA LYS A 94 -8.99 -11.28 -2.53
C LYS A 94 -9.34 -12.49 -1.66
N GLY A 95 -10.03 -13.49 -2.19
CA GLY A 95 -10.35 -14.74 -1.49
C GLY A 95 -9.11 -15.53 -1.07
N ILE A 96 -8.07 -15.56 -1.90
CA ILE A 96 -6.77 -16.16 -1.55
C ILE A 96 -6.08 -15.36 -0.45
N ALA A 97 -6.00 -14.04 -0.57
CA ALA A 97 -5.40 -13.18 0.44
C ALA A 97 -6.07 -13.35 1.82
N MET A 98 -7.41 -13.40 1.84
CA MET A 98 -8.22 -13.61 3.04
C MET A 98 -7.94 -14.96 3.68
N ARG A 99 -7.99 -16.06 2.90
CA ARG A 99 -7.66 -17.41 3.40
C ARG A 99 -6.23 -17.53 3.90
N ALA A 100 -5.26 -16.97 3.18
CA ALA A 100 -3.84 -17.03 3.54
C ALA A 100 -3.51 -16.19 4.78
N SER A 101 -4.24 -15.09 5.02
CA SER A 101 -4.02 -14.22 6.17
C SER A 101 -4.84 -14.56 7.41
N GLY A 102 -5.95 -15.30 7.24
CA GLY A 102 -6.92 -15.62 8.31
C GLY A 102 -7.97 -14.54 8.56
N TYR A 103 -8.16 -13.60 7.62
CA TYR A 103 -9.12 -12.51 7.75
C TYR A 103 -10.32 -12.71 6.83
N ASN A 104 -11.51 -12.37 7.31
CA ASN A 104 -12.76 -12.45 6.53
C ASN A 104 -13.02 -11.22 5.64
N ASP A 105 -12.21 -10.18 5.78
CA ASP A 105 -12.30 -8.94 5.01
C ASP A 105 -10.90 -8.49 4.59
N PHE A 106 -10.70 -8.36 3.28
CA PHE A 106 -9.45 -7.92 2.69
C PHE A 106 -9.02 -6.52 3.17
N ASN A 107 -9.97 -5.62 3.42
CA ASN A 107 -9.66 -4.27 3.88
C ASN A 107 -9.18 -4.24 5.34
N LYS A 108 -9.49 -5.26 6.12
CA LYS A 108 -9.08 -5.39 7.54
C LYS A 108 -7.73 -6.08 7.73
N ILE A 109 -7.10 -6.55 6.66
CA ILE A 109 -5.76 -7.17 6.76
C ILE A 109 -4.75 -6.08 7.16
N PRO A 110 -4.02 -6.26 8.28
CA PRO A 110 -3.10 -5.25 8.78
C PRO A 110 -1.84 -5.15 7.92
N ARG A 111 -1.15 -4.00 8.03
CA ARG A 111 0.04 -3.64 7.25
C ARG A 111 1.07 -4.78 7.13
N GLU A 112 1.40 -5.39 8.26
CA GLU A 112 2.45 -6.40 8.31
C GLU A 112 2.03 -7.70 7.63
N ARG A 113 0.76 -8.10 7.77
CA ARG A 113 0.23 -9.26 7.07
C ARG A 113 0.19 -9.02 5.56
N LEU A 114 -0.16 -7.81 5.10
CA LEU A 114 -0.08 -7.45 3.68
C LEU A 114 1.36 -7.59 3.14
N ARG A 115 2.37 -7.12 3.87
CA ARG A 115 3.78 -7.28 3.46
C ARG A 115 4.21 -8.74 3.36
N ASN A 116 3.85 -9.54 4.36
CA ASN A 116 4.18 -10.96 4.37
C ASN A 116 3.56 -11.68 3.17
N LEU A 117 2.30 -11.37 2.83
CA LEU A 117 1.65 -11.90 1.62
C LEU A 117 2.41 -11.50 0.36
N ILE A 118 2.76 -10.23 0.20
CA ILE A 118 3.53 -9.75 -0.98
C ILE A 118 4.84 -10.53 -1.13
N ALA A 119 5.64 -10.60 -0.07
CA ALA A 119 6.92 -11.31 -0.09
C ALA A 119 6.73 -12.80 -0.41
N THR A 120 5.75 -13.45 0.23
CA THR A 120 5.48 -14.88 0.04
C THR A 120 5.12 -15.22 -1.40
N PHE A 121 4.17 -14.49 -2.00
CA PHE A 121 3.72 -14.78 -3.37
C PHE A 121 4.79 -14.41 -4.41
N ASN A 122 5.55 -13.33 -4.19
CA ASN A 122 6.67 -12.98 -5.08
C ASN A 122 7.77 -14.05 -5.04
N ASN A 123 8.10 -14.58 -3.86
CA ASN A 123 9.07 -15.66 -3.73
C ASN A 123 8.57 -16.94 -4.41
N LYS A 124 7.30 -17.29 -4.25
CA LYS A 124 6.70 -18.44 -4.97
C LYS A 124 6.87 -18.33 -6.48
N VAL A 125 6.59 -17.16 -7.07
CA VAL A 125 6.80 -16.91 -8.52
C VAL A 125 8.28 -17.05 -8.89
N LYS A 126 9.17 -16.46 -8.10
CA LYS A 126 10.62 -16.51 -8.36
C LYS A 126 11.14 -17.95 -8.31
N ASP A 127 10.75 -18.71 -7.29
CA ASP A 127 11.20 -20.07 -7.07
C ASP A 127 10.64 -21.00 -8.15
N ALA A 128 9.37 -20.84 -8.56
CA ALA A 128 8.79 -21.60 -9.66
C ALA A 128 9.58 -21.42 -10.96
N ARG A 129 9.87 -20.16 -11.34
CA ARG A 129 10.69 -19.87 -12.54
C ARG A 129 12.09 -20.43 -12.46
N ALA A 130 12.69 -20.43 -11.27
CA ALA A 130 14.02 -20.99 -11.08
C ALA A 130 14.00 -22.52 -11.28
N VAL A 131 12.97 -23.20 -10.77
CA VAL A 131 12.78 -24.64 -10.98
C VAL A 131 12.54 -24.95 -12.45
N ASP A 132 11.71 -24.17 -13.15
CA ASP A 132 11.47 -24.35 -14.59
C ASP A 132 12.78 -24.22 -15.38
N ALA A 133 13.59 -23.18 -15.11
CA ALA A 133 14.88 -22.98 -15.76
C ALA A 133 15.88 -24.12 -15.51
N LEU A 134 15.90 -24.68 -14.29
CA LEU A 134 16.72 -25.85 -13.97
C LEU A 134 16.24 -27.09 -14.73
N THR A 135 14.93 -27.29 -14.82
CA THR A 135 14.32 -28.41 -15.54
C THR A 135 14.65 -28.34 -17.03
N ASP A 136 14.52 -27.16 -17.63
CA ASP A 136 14.87 -26.92 -19.03
C ASP A 136 16.36 -27.18 -19.30
N ALA A 137 17.24 -26.73 -18.41
CA ALA A 137 18.68 -26.97 -18.53
C ALA A 137 19.04 -28.47 -18.45
N LEU A 138 18.40 -29.21 -17.53
CA LEU A 138 18.58 -30.65 -17.40
C LEU A 138 18.07 -31.40 -18.64
N LEU A 139 16.89 -31.02 -19.16
CA LEU A 139 16.35 -31.58 -20.40
C LEU A 139 17.29 -31.32 -21.58
N MET A 140 17.82 -30.11 -21.71
CA MET A 140 18.77 -29.76 -22.78
C MET A 140 20.06 -30.58 -22.70
N GLN A 141 20.59 -30.82 -21.50
CA GLN A 141 21.75 -31.71 -21.30
C GLN A 141 21.43 -33.15 -21.67
N HIS A 142 20.26 -33.65 -21.30
CA HIS A 142 19.82 -35.02 -21.63
C HIS A 142 19.74 -35.24 -23.14
N TYR A 143 19.15 -34.29 -23.89
CA TYR A 143 19.09 -34.35 -25.35
C TYR A 143 20.47 -34.23 -26.01
N ALA A 144 21.34 -33.36 -25.50
CA ALA A 144 22.71 -33.23 -26.00
C ALA A 144 23.54 -34.50 -25.78
N ALA A 145 23.21 -35.30 -24.77
CA ALA A 145 23.83 -36.59 -24.47
C ALA A 145 23.20 -37.79 -25.22
N GLY A 146 22.19 -37.56 -26.08
CA GLY A 146 21.55 -38.60 -26.89
C GLY A 146 20.48 -39.44 -26.19
N GLY A 147 19.93 -38.99 -25.06
CA GLY A 147 18.86 -39.70 -24.36
C GLY A 147 17.47 -39.45 -24.97
N GLU A 148 16.67 -40.50 -25.15
CA GLU A 148 15.25 -40.41 -25.53
C GLU A 148 14.34 -40.24 -24.29
N ILE A 149 13.26 -39.47 -24.41
CA ILE A 149 12.25 -39.33 -23.34
C ILE A 149 11.34 -40.56 -23.32
N ASP A 150 11.11 -41.14 -22.15
CA ASP A 150 9.96 -42.00 -21.90
C ASP A 150 8.72 -41.12 -21.57
N PRO A 151 7.75 -40.99 -22.49
CA PRO A 151 6.60 -40.10 -22.31
C PRO A 151 5.60 -40.61 -21.25
N THR A 152 5.85 -41.75 -20.60
CA THR A 152 4.97 -42.32 -19.57
C THR A 152 5.26 -41.83 -18.15
N LEU A 153 6.26 -40.97 -17.96
CA LEU A 153 6.69 -40.47 -16.63
C LEU A 153 6.00 -39.16 -16.16
N ASN A 154 4.85 -38.80 -16.72
CA ASN A 154 4.01 -37.68 -16.24
C ASN A 154 2.69 -38.16 -15.63
#